data_AF-A0A416JLH2-F1
#
_entry.id   AF-A0A416JLH2-F1
#
_cell.length_a   1.000
_cell.length_b   1.000
_cell.length_c   1.000
_cell.angle_alpha   90.00
_cell.angle_beta   90.00
_cell.angle_gamma   90.00
#
_symmetry.space_group_name_H-M   'P 1'
#
loop_
_entity.id
_entity.type
_entity.pdbx_description
1 polymer ?
#
loop_
_entity_poly.entity_id
_entity_poly.type
_entity_poly.pdbx_seq_one_letter_code
_entity_poly.pdbx_strand_id
1 'polypeptide(L)'
;MRKMRGLWVTVVVTIWLLTACGKKEEYVAAPESKVSVEMAPVQVTTAPETEHETEEETEETVEEPEERIAVDGKIKSYLTGEMVDVAKADRRPVAVMMSNDKAALPQYGINRAGVVYEAPVEGSMNRYMAILEDYDDLDRIGSVRSCRTYYTYFAREFDAIYAHFGQSTFALPYLDNVDNINGIKEGSQAFYRSSDKKTPHNAYTSAQKLQKTIEQLGYSQTYDPSYHGHFHFTKNGQQIHLDNSLEAEKIVPGYALNNAYFQYDEQDGLYHRYQYGGVHKGSEGPITVKNVIFQYCSTGHYATTEYLNIDVHTGQYGYYITNGRAIPISWKKDGQFGVTHYYNTENEEITLNQGKTWICIIPTADFQKTEIHGKNN
;
A
#
# COMPACT_ATOMS: atom_id res chain seq x y z
N MET A 1 -38.26 66.27 -26.09
CA MET A 1 -36.97 65.57 -26.36
C MET A 1 -37.19 64.06 -26.20
N ARG A 2 -36.78 63.30 -27.24
CA ARG A 2 -36.79 61.82 -27.45
C ARG A 2 -37.37 60.95 -26.32
N LYS A 3 -38.60 60.44 -26.43
CA LYS A 3 -39.04 59.18 -27.11
C LYS A 3 -38.35 57.89 -26.65
N MET A 4 -39.00 57.19 -25.72
CA MET A 4 -38.98 55.74 -25.54
C MET A 4 -39.43 55.04 -26.84
N ARG A 5 -38.76 53.95 -27.20
CA ARG A 5 -39.17 53.02 -28.25
C ARG A 5 -39.11 51.61 -27.68
N GLY A 6 -40.28 51.01 -27.47
CA GLY A 6 -40.40 49.56 -27.44
C GLY A 6 -40.37 49.02 -28.86
N LEU A 7 -39.76 47.86 -29.06
CA LEU A 7 -39.98 47.03 -30.22
C LEU A 7 -39.81 45.56 -29.84
N TRP A 8 -40.88 44.80 -30.04
CA TRP A 8 -40.93 43.35 -30.01
C TRP A 8 -40.05 42.77 -31.11
N VAL A 9 -39.33 41.68 -30.83
CA VAL A 9 -38.70 40.85 -31.87
C VAL A 9 -39.06 39.39 -31.63
N THR A 10 -39.75 38.84 -32.62
CA THR A 10 -40.22 37.47 -32.80
C THR A 10 -39.04 36.54 -33.07
N VAL A 11 -38.97 35.41 -32.37
CA VAL A 11 -37.99 34.33 -32.65
C VAL A 11 -38.54 33.46 -33.78
N VAL A 12 -37.85 33.45 -34.93
CA VAL A 12 -38.08 32.51 -36.04
C VAL A 12 -36.98 31.45 -35.98
N VAL A 13 -37.36 30.21 -35.73
CA VAL A 13 -36.49 29.04 -35.85
C VAL A 13 -36.58 28.53 -37.29
N THR A 14 -35.47 28.63 -38.02
CA THR A 14 -35.37 28.15 -39.40
C THR A 14 -34.62 26.82 -39.40
N ILE A 15 -35.34 25.73 -39.69
CA ILE A 15 -34.80 24.40 -39.91
C ILE A 15 -34.20 24.34 -41.32
N TRP A 16 -32.92 24.00 -41.43
CA TRP A 16 -32.28 23.65 -42.71
C TRP A 16 -32.13 22.13 -42.80
N LEU A 17 -32.91 21.53 -43.70
CA LEU A 17 -32.76 20.17 -44.20
C LEU A 17 -31.76 20.20 -45.37
N LEU A 18 -30.63 19.51 -45.24
CA LEU A 18 -29.88 19.02 -46.39
C LEU A 18 -29.41 17.58 -46.15
N THR A 19 -29.62 16.81 -47.20
CA THR A 19 -29.56 15.36 -47.40
C THR A 19 -28.14 14.78 -47.32
N ALA A 20 -27.99 13.66 -46.61
CA ALA A 20 -26.83 12.77 -46.72
C ALA A 20 -27.28 11.35 -47.07
N CYS A 21 -26.66 10.78 -48.12
CA CYS A 21 -26.94 9.46 -48.66
C CYS A 21 -26.72 8.34 -47.63
N GLY A 22 -27.73 7.52 -47.40
CA GLY A 22 -27.63 6.30 -46.61
C GLY A 22 -26.92 5.18 -47.38
N LYS A 23 -25.78 4.71 -46.85
CA LYS A 23 -25.30 3.34 -47.06
C LYS A 23 -25.70 2.52 -45.84
N LYS A 24 -26.47 1.45 -46.06
CA LYS A 24 -26.72 0.39 -45.08
C LYS A 24 -25.45 -0.46 -44.98
N GLU A 25 -24.90 -0.60 -43.79
CA GLU A 25 -24.10 -1.78 -43.45
C GLU A 25 -25.00 -2.75 -42.67
N GLU A 26 -25.21 -3.92 -43.27
CA GLU A 26 -25.90 -5.05 -42.66
C GLU A 26 -24.97 -5.74 -41.66
N TYR A 27 -25.46 -5.93 -40.43
CA TYR A 27 -24.89 -6.88 -39.50
C TYR A 27 -25.12 -8.30 -40.02
N VAL A 28 -24.06 -8.98 -40.44
CA VAL A 28 -24.09 -10.41 -40.76
C VAL A 28 -23.72 -11.18 -39.49
N ALA A 29 -24.68 -11.92 -38.95
CA ALA A 29 -24.46 -12.89 -37.88
C ALA A 29 -23.62 -14.08 -38.40
N ALA A 30 -22.64 -14.52 -37.63
CA ALA A 30 -21.86 -15.72 -37.92
C ALA A 30 -22.74 -16.98 -37.79
N PRO A 31 -22.66 -17.96 -38.71
CA PRO A 31 -23.50 -19.15 -38.68
C PRO A 31 -23.04 -20.16 -37.62
N GLU A 32 -24.00 -20.64 -36.83
CA GLU A 32 -23.87 -21.86 -36.01
C GLU A 32 -23.70 -23.08 -36.92
N SER A 33 -22.53 -23.71 -36.88
CA SER A 33 -22.30 -25.02 -37.48
C SER A 33 -22.58 -26.13 -36.47
N LYS A 34 -23.76 -26.75 -36.56
CA LYS A 34 -24.04 -28.07 -35.99
C LYS A 34 -23.42 -29.13 -36.91
N VAL A 35 -22.45 -29.88 -36.40
CA VAL A 35 -22.01 -31.13 -37.03
C VAL A 35 -22.20 -32.25 -36.00
N SER A 36 -23.20 -33.07 -36.27
CA SER A 36 -23.42 -34.37 -35.65
C SER A 36 -22.46 -35.38 -36.27
N VAL A 37 -21.64 -36.02 -35.45
CA VAL A 37 -20.90 -37.23 -35.84
C VAL A 37 -21.31 -38.36 -34.89
N GLU A 38 -22.00 -39.34 -35.47
CA GLU A 38 -22.33 -40.62 -34.88
C GLU A 38 -21.06 -41.49 -34.89
N MET A 39 -20.58 -41.91 -33.71
CA MET A 39 -19.45 -42.83 -33.58
C MET A 39 -19.93 -44.18 -33.07
N ALA A 40 -19.64 -45.22 -33.84
CA ALA A 40 -19.90 -46.63 -33.54
C ALA A 40 -19.17 -47.11 -32.27
N PRO A 41 -19.66 -48.14 -31.57
CA PRO A 41 -19.11 -48.57 -30.29
C PRO A 41 -17.74 -49.23 -30.48
N VAL A 42 -16.71 -48.64 -29.88
CA VAL A 42 -15.39 -49.26 -29.74
C VAL A 42 -15.41 -50.14 -28.50
N GLN A 43 -15.28 -51.46 -28.70
CA GLN A 43 -15.02 -52.40 -27.61
C GLN A 43 -13.61 -52.18 -27.09
N VAL A 44 -13.51 -51.75 -25.83
CA VAL A 44 -12.24 -51.74 -25.08
C VAL A 44 -12.20 -53.00 -24.24
N THR A 45 -11.30 -53.91 -24.61
CA THR A 45 -10.86 -55.06 -23.81
C THR A 45 -10.25 -54.58 -22.50
N THR A 46 -10.78 -55.09 -21.38
CA THR A 46 -10.22 -54.96 -20.03
C THR A 46 -8.89 -55.70 -19.93
N ALA A 47 -7.85 -54.98 -19.46
CA ALA A 47 -6.64 -55.55 -18.89
C ALA A 47 -6.65 -55.26 -17.36
N PRO A 48 -6.08 -56.14 -16.52
CA PRO A 48 -6.32 -56.15 -15.09
C PRO A 48 -5.46 -55.12 -14.33
N GLU A 49 -6.13 -54.48 -13.37
CA GLU A 49 -5.72 -54.16 -11.99
C GLU A 49 -4.31 -53.58 -11.73
N THR A 50 -4.28 -52.36 -11.22
CA THR A 50 -3.25 -51.95 -10.26
C THR A 50 -3.95 -51.18 -9.16
N GLU A 51 -3.83 -51.68 -7.94
CA GLU A 51 -4.39 -51.11 -6.71
C GLU A 51 -3.98 -49.64 -6.59
N HIS A 52 -4.97 -48.75 -6.47
CA HIS A 52 -4.74 -47.39 -6.02
C HIS A 52 -4.51 -47.45 -4.51
N GLU A 53 -3.25 -47.30 -4.08
CA GLU A 53 -2.95 -46.82 -2.74
C GLU A 53 -3.69 -45.51 -2.53
N THR A 54 -4.51 -45.49 -1.49
CA THR A 54 -5.18 -44.28 -1.02
C THR A 54 -4.11 -43.43 -0.36
N GLU A 55 -3.57 -42.45 -1.09
CA GLU A 55 -2.81 -41.36 -0.47
C GLU A 55 -3.76 -40.64 0.49
N GLU A 56 -3.41 -40.66 1.78
CA GLU A 56 -4.05 -39.83 2.80
C GLU A 56 -3.92 -38.37 2.37
N GLU A 57 -5.06 -37.80 1.98
CA GLU A 57 -5.26 -36.38 1.80
C GLU A 57 -4.89 -35.71 3.14
N THR A 58 -3.70 -35.12 3.17
CA THR A 58 -3.22 -34.33 4.30
C THR A 58 -4.08 -33.09 4.30
N GLU A 59 -5.07 -33.03 5.20
CA GLU A 59 -5.81 -31.81 5.50
C GLU A 59 -4.78 -30.71 5.84
N GLU A 60 -4.56 -29.79 4.91
CA GLU A 60 -3.86 -28.53 5.17
C GLU A 60 -4.63 -27.82 6.27
N THR A 61 -4.07 -27.85 7.47
CA THR A 61 -4.56 -27.10 8.61
C THR A 61 -4.26 -25.64 8.34
N VAL A 62 -5.25 -24.90 7.87
CA VAL A 62 -5.23 -23.43 7.90
C VAL A 62 -5.11 -23.04 9.37
N GLU A 63 -3.91 -22.67 9.83
CA GLU A 63 -3.73 -22.17 11.19
C GLU A 63 -4.59 -20.91 11.34
N GLU A 64 -5.65 -21.00 12.15
CA GLU A 64 -6.41 -19.81 12.55
C GLU A 64 -5.45 -18.81 13.21
N PRO A 65 -5.60 -17.50 12.94
CA PRO A 65 -4.72 -16.50 13.52
C PRO A 65 -4.73 -16.60 15.06
N GLU A 66 -3.54 -16.78 15.65
CA GLU A 66 -3.40 -16.84 17.11
C GLU A 66 -4.10 -15.65 17.77
N GLU A 67 -4.97 -15.94 18.74
CA GLU A 67 -5.69 -14.92 19.49
C GLU A 67 -4.71 -13.93 20.16
N ARG A 68 -4.96 -12.62 19.99
CA ARG A 68 -4.16 -11.57 20.65
C ARG A 68 -4.48 -11.53 22.13
N ILE A 69 -3.62 -12.14 22.94
CA ILE A 69 -3.79 -12.21 24.40
C ILE A 69 -2.87 -11.19 25.07
N ALA A 70 -3.46 -10.40 25.98
CA ALA A 70 -2.69 -9.49 26.82
C ALA A 70 -1.98 -10.25 27.94
N VAL A 71 -0.67 -10.01 28.09
CA VAL A 71 0.20 -10.58 29.13
C VAL A 71 0.99 -9.43 29.76
N ASP A 72 0.91 -9.30 31.08
CA ASP A 72 1.63 -8.27 31.85
C ASP A 72 1.42 -6.83 31.34
N GLY A 73 0.20 -6.49 30.92
CA GLY A 73 -0.14 -5.16 30.41
C GLY A 73 0.36 -4.88 28.99
N LYS A 74 0.91 -5.90 28.31
CA LYS A 74 1.34 -5.84 26.92
C LYS A 74 0.56 -6.82 26.06
N ILE A 75 0.49 -6.54 24.77
CA ILE A 75 -0.17 -7.39 23.78
C ILE A 75 0.58 -7.27 22.46
N LYS A 76 0.47 -8.27 21.58
CA LYS A 76 1.11 -8.21 20.26
C LYS A 76 0.59 -7.01 19.48
N SER A 77 1.48 -6.20 18.92
CA SER A 77 1.14 -5.13 17.98
C SER A 77 0.64 -5.73 16.66
N TYR A 78 -0.40 -5.14 16.07
CA TYR A 78 -0.81 -5.46 14.69
C TYR A 78 0.19 -4.97 13.64
N LEU A 79 1.05 -3.99 13.97
CA LEU A 79 2.00 -3.41 13.03
C LEU A 79 3.33 -4.17 12.99
N THR A 80 3.78 -4.71 14.12
CA THR A 80 5.13 -5.28 14.27
C THR A 80 5.16 -6.70 14.83
N GLY A 81 4.05 -7.21 15.37
CA GLY A 81 4.02 -8.48 16.10
C GLY A 81 4.73 -8.47 17.45
N GLU A 82 5.42 -7.38 17.80
CA GLU A 82 6.14 -7.25 19.08
C GLU A 82 5.15 -7.02 20.24
N MET A 83 5.54 -7.41 21.45
CA MET A 83 4.75 -7.12 22.66
C MET A 83 4.89 -5.64 23.05
N VAL A 84 3.83 -4.88 22.87
CA VAL A 84 3.76 -3.44 23.19
C VAL A 84 2.67 -3.18 24.23
N ASP A 85 2.74 -2.05 24.92
CA ASP A 85 1.73 -1.71 25.93
C ASP A 85 0.33 -1.70 25.31
N VAL A 86 -0.65 -2.29 26.00
CA VAL A 86 -2.03 -2.46 25.49
C VAL A 86 -2.63 -1.14 25.01
N ALA A 87 -2.40 -0.04 25.72
CA ALA A 87 -2.89 1.30 25.36
C ALA A 87 -2.37 1.79 23.99
N LYS A 88 -1.22 1.29 23.53
CA LYS A 88 -0.65 1.59 22.21
C LYS A 88 -1.05 0.55 21.17
N ALA A 89 -1.08 -0.74 21.54
CA ALA A 89 -1.37 -1.80 20.58
C ALA A 89 -2.83 -1.86 20.14
N ASP A 90 -3.79 -1.50 21.02
CA ASP A 90 -5.23 -1.62 20.77
C ASP A 90 -5.90 -0.32 20.32
N ARG A 91 -5.09 0.72 20.09
CA ARG A 91 -5.55 1.95 19.44
C ARG A 91 -5.47 1.79 17.92
N ARG A 92 -6.32 2.50 17.19
CA ARG A 92 -6.12 2.72 15.75
C ARG A 92 -4.85 3.53 15.54
N PRO A 93 -3.96 3.10 14.63
CA PRO A 93 -2.73 3.82 14.36
C PRO A 93 -3.05 5.07 13.53
N VAL A 94 -2.10 6.00 13.52
CA VAL A 94 -2.13 7.12 12.56
C VAL A 94 -1.26 6.79 11.36
N ALA A 95 -1.82 6.95 10.17
CA ALA A 95 -1.09 6.88 8.92
C ALA A 95 -0.74 8.31 8.49
N VAL A 96 0.54 8.68 8.49
CA VAL A 96 0.97 10.06 8.19
C VAL A 96 1.70 10.10 6.85
N MET A 97 1.17 10.87 5.90
CA MET A 97 1.87 11.13 4.64
C MET A 97 3.10 11.98 4.86
N MET A 98 4.26 11.52 4.39
CA MET A 98 5.52 12.25 4.51
C MET A 98 6.18 12.50 3.16
N SER A 99 6.89 13.63 3.07
CA SER A 99 7.76 13.93 1.93
C SER A 99 9.02 13.09 1.99
N ASN A 100 9.49 12.65 0.82
CA ASN A 100 10.86 12.16 0.67
C ASN A 100 11.78 13.13 -0.10
N ASP A 101 11.42 14.41 -0.16
CA ASP A 101 12.27 15.40 -0.82
C ASP A 101 13.52 15.65 0.04
N LYS A 102 14.69 15.83 -0.58
CA LYS A 102 15.93 16.14 0.12
C LYS A 102 15.80 17.38 1.01
N ALA A 103 15.02 18.38 0.61
CA ALA A 103 14.75 19.58 1.40
C ALA A 103 13.93 19.30 2.69
N ALA A 104 13.15 18.22 2.70
CA ALA A 104 12.32 17.80 3.82
C ALA A 104 13.09 16.99 4.89
N LEU A 105 14.30 16.54 4.59
CA LEU A 105 15.09 15.71 5.51
C LEU A 105 15.54 16.49 6.77
N PRO A 106 15.65 15.82 7.95
CA PRO A 106 15.19 14.46 8.20
C PRO A 106 13.66 14.39 8.29
N GLN A 107 13.08 13.21 8.04
CA GLN A 107 11.69 12.95 8.38
C GLN A 107 11.55 12.81 9.90
N TYR A 108 10.62 13.54 10.49
CA TYR A 108 10.34 13.52 11.92
C TYR A 108 9.25 12.50 12.22
N GLY A 109 9.46 11.67 13.24
CA GLY A 109 8.55 10.59 13.67
C GLY A 109 8.66 9.28 12.89
N ILE A 110 9.24 9.27 11.68
CA ILE A 110 9.32 8.06 10.84
C ILE A 110 10.06 6.90 11.51
N ASN A 111 11.02 7.19 12.42
CA ASN A 111 11.74 6.17 13.18
C ASN A 111 10.81 5.29 14.02
N ARG A 112 9.61 5.78 14.39
CA ARG A 112 8.63 5.08 15.22
C ARG A 112 7.51 4.41 14.42
N ALA A 113 7.56 4.46 13.10
CA ALA A 113 6.60 3.75 12.27
C ALA A 113 6.82 2.24 12.40
N GLY A 114 5.74 1.50 12.69
CA GLY A 114 5.74 0.04 12.62
C GLY A 114 5.76 -0.44 11.18
N VAL A 115 5.04 0.27 10.31
CA VAL A 115 4.97 0.00 8.86
C VAL A 115 5.21 1.29 8.09
N VAL A 116 5.99 1.20 7.01
CA VAL A 116 6.16 2.30 6.05
C VAL A 116 5.85 1.81 4.64
N TYR A 117 4.89 2.45 3.97
CA TYR A 117 4.74 2.32 2.52
C TYR A 117 5.56 3.41 1.82
N GLU A 118 6.39 3.01 0.87
CA GLU A 118 7.06 3.89 -0.08
C GLU A 118 6.48 3.65 -1.47
N ALA A 119 5.92 4.69 -2.10
CA ALA A 119 5.35 4.56 -3.43
C ALA A 119 5.68 5.77 -4.32
N PRO A 120 5.86 5.57 -5.64
CA PRO A 120 6.09 6.66 -6.58
C PRO A 120 4.87 7.59 -6.64
N VAL A 121 5.11 8.84 -6.99
CA VAL A 121 4.14 9.89 -7.30
C VAL A 121 4.60 10.58 -8.60
N GLU A 122 4.22 11.82 -8.89
CA GLU A 122 4.70 12.53 -10.10
C GLU A 122 6.21 12.69 -10.17
N GLY A 123 6.70 12.79 -11.41
CA GLY A 123 7.99 13.40 -11.69
C GLY A 123 9.15 12.67 -11.05
N SER A 124 9.12 11.33 -11.07
CA SER A 124 10.08 10.41 -10.45
C SER A 124 10.17 10.44 -8.93
N MET A 125 9.38 11.28 -8.25
CA MET A 125 9.38 11.34 -6.79
C MET A 125 8.70 10.13 -6.18
N ASN A 126 9.11 9.79 -4.96
CA ASN A 126 8.39 8.89 -4.06
C ASN A 126 8.01 9.64 -2.77
N ARG A 127 7.02 9.10 -2.07
CA ARG A 127 6.58 9.57 -0.76
C ARG A 127 6.49 8.39 0.20
N TYR A 128 6.33 8.71 1.47
CA TYR A 128 6.10 7.71 2.50
C TYR A 128 4.70 7.87 3.08
N MET A 129 4.08 6.76 3.43
CA MET A 129 3.08 6.71 4.50
C MET A 129 3.72 5.98 5.67
N ALA A 130 3.90 6.70 6.77
CA ALA A 130 4.36 6.11 8.03
C ALA A 130 3.15 5.76 8.90
N ILE A 131 3.02 4.51 9.32
CA ILE A 131 1.92 4.03 10.17
C ILE A 131 2.46 3.87 11.59
N LEU A 132 1.93 4.66 12.52
CA LEU A 132 2.43 4.79 13.89
C LEU A 132 1.34 4.47 14.90
N GLU A 133 1.66 3.58 15.83
CA GLU A 133 0.88 3.36 17.07
C GLU A 133 1.54 4.04 18.28
N ASP A 134 2.87 4.13 18.29
CA ASP A 134 3.65 4.81 19.33
C ASP A 134 4.04 6.23 18.89
N TYR A 135 3.17 7.19 19.19
CA TYR A 135 3.37 8.59 18.78
C TYR A 135 3.04 9.62 19.86
N ASP A 136 2.72 9.23 21.09
CA ASP A 136 2.08 10.12 22.08
C ASP A 136 2.95 11.31 22.54
N ASP A 137 4.28 11.16 22.50
CA ASP A 137 5.28 12.16 22.86
C ASP A 137 5.94 12.84 21.64
N LEU A 138 5.46 12.57 20.42
CA LEU A 138 6.01 13.19 19.22
C LEU A 138 5.48 14.62 19.00
N ASP A 139 6.32 15.60 19.28
CA ASP A 139 6.01 17.04 19.06
C ASP A 139 6.10 17.47 17.58
N ARG A 140 6.72 16.64 16.73
CA ARG A 140 6.89 16.91 15.30
C ARG A 140 6.83 15.61 14.51
N ILE A 141 5.88 15.55 13.58
CA ILE A 141 5.66 14.42 12.69
C ILE A 141 5.52 14.97 11.26
N GLY A 142 6.32 14.46 10.31
CA GLY A 142 6.32 14.89 8.91
C GLY A 142 7.72 15.07 8.30
N SER A 143 7.92 15.94 7.30
CA SER A 143 6.97 16.95 6.80
C SER A 143 5.78 16.30 6.09
N VAL A 144 4.57 16.78 6.39
CA VAL A 144 3.32 16.22 5.87
C VAL A 144 3.10 16.61 4.41
N ARG A 145 2.68 15.64 3.59
CA ARG A 145 2.45 15.83 2.14
C ARG A 145 1.07 15.37 1.69
N SER A 146 0.81 15.62 0.41
CA SER A 146 -0.49 15.36 -0.19
C SER A 146 -0.75 13.88 -0.42
N CYS A 147 -2.02 13.50 -0.24
CA CYS A 147 -2.56 12.16 -0.46
C CYS A 147 -2.64 11.78 -1.95
N ARG A 148 -2.53 10.48 -2.23
CA ARG A 148 -2.92 9.80 -3.48
C ARG A 148 -3.86 8.64 -3.22
N THR A 149 -4.59 8.26 -4.26
CA THR A 149 -5.62 7.22 -4.21
C THR A 149 -5.11 5.93 -3.57
N TYR A 150 -3.96 5.41 -3.99
CA TYR A 150 -3.41 4.18 -3.41
C TYR A 150 -3.08 4.29 -1.91
N TYR A 151 -2.69 5.47 -1.43
CA TYR A 151 -2.47 5.68 0.00
C TYR A 151 -3.78 5.64 0.82
N THR A 152 -4.96 5.93 0.24
CA THR A 152 -6.21 5.74 0.99
C THR A 152 -6.49 4.26 1.23
N TYR A 153 -6.13 3.40 0.26
CA TYR A 153 -6.25 1.96 0.43
C TYR A 153 -5.25 1.44 1.45
N PHE A 154 -3.98 1.85 1.38
CA PHE A 154 -2.97 1.42 2.36
C PHE A 154 -3.34 1.80 3.79
N ALA A 155 -3.88 3.00 4.04
CA ALA A 155 -4.36 3.36 5.38
C ALA A 155 -5.49 2.43 5.86
N ARG A 156 -6.37 1.99 4.95
CA ARG A 156 -7.49 1.09 5.27
C ARG A 156 -7.04 -0.32 5.63
N GLU A 157 -5.93 -0.80 5.09
CA GLU A 157 -5.36 -2.11 5.44
C GLU A 157 -4.94 -2.19 6.93
N PHE A 158 -4.84 -1.05 7.61
CA PHE A 158 -4.48 -0.97 9.03
C PHE A 158 -5.56 -0.36 9.91
N ASP A 159 -6.77 -0.16 9.36
CA ASP A 159 -7.84 0.64 9.97
C ASP A 159 -7.31 1.98 10.54
N ALA A 160 -6.35 2.59 9.84
CA ALA A 160 -5.61 3.74 10.35
C ALA A 160 -6.40 5.04 10.15
N ILE A 161 -6.18 6.00 11.04
CA ILE A 161 -6.61 7.38 10.85
C ILE A 161 -5.56 8.11 10.00
N TYR A 162 -5.97 8.59 8.83
CA TYR A 162 -5.05 9.02 7.79
C TYR A 162 -4.83 10.54 7.77
N ALA A 163 -3.62 10.98 8.15
CA ALA A 163 -3.23 12.39 8.18
C ALA A 163 -2.42 12.79 6.92
N HIS A 164 -2.91 13.80 6.20
CA HIS A 164 -2.27 14.33 5.00
C HIS A 164 -2.45 15.85 4.85
N PHE A 165 -1.68 16.49 3.98
CA PHE A 165 -1.80 17.92 3.69
C PHE A 165 -2.02 18.13 2.20
N GLY A 166 -3.30 18.26 1.82
CA GLY A 166 -3.74 18.27 0.43
C GLY A 166 -3.88 16.88 -0.15
N GLN A 167 -4.33 16.81 -1.39
CA GLN A 167 -4.70 15.56 -2.07
C GLN A 167 -4.72 15.76 -3.58
N SER A 168 -4.57 14.68 -4.33
CA SER A 168 -5.01 14.62 -5.73
C SER A 168 -6.53 14.76 -5.81
N THR A 169 -7.04 15.41 -6.85
CA THR A 169 -8.50 15.44 -7.13
C THR A 169 -9.06 14.03 -7.32
N PHE A 170 -8.26 13.10 -7.85
CA PHE A 170 -8.65 11.70 -8.03
C PHE A 170 -8.75 10.91 -6.72
N ALA A 171 -8.14 11.40 -5.63
CA ALA A 171 -8.22 10.76 -4.32
C ALA A 171 -9.50 11.15 -3.55
N LEU A 172 -10.18 12.23 -3.95
CA LEU A 172 -11.34 12.77 -3.22
C LEU A 172 -12.45 11.73 -2.97
N PRO A 173 -12.90 10.92 -3.96
CA PRO A 173 -13.98 9.95 -3.74
C PRO A 173 -13.60 8.83 -2.75
N TYR A 174 -12.31 8.58 -2.57
CA TYR A 174 -11.80 7.49 -1.74
C TYR A 174 -11.51 7.93 -0.32
N LEU A 175 -11.26 9.24 -0.11
CA LEU A 175 -11.09 9.82 1.22
C LEU A 175 -12.35 9.70 2.09
N ASP A 176 -13.54 9.62 1.49
CA ASP A 176 -14.79 9.38 2.23
C ASP A 176 -14.88 7.96 2.82
N ASN A 177 -14.02 7.03 2.37
CA ASN A 177 -13.96 5.66 2.86
C ASN A 177 -12.87 5.43 3.92
N VAL A 178 -12.19 6.49 4.36
CA VAL A 178 -11.15 6.44 5.40
C VAL A 178 -11.27 7.65 6.32
N ASP A 179 -11.26 7.43 7.63
CA ASP A 179 -11.16 8.51 8.60
C ASP A 179 -9.86 9.27 8.36
N ASN A 180 -9.96 10.54 7.94
CA ASN A 180 -8.81 11.29 7.49
C ASN A 180 -8.80 12.72 8.03
N ILE A 181 -7.58 13.25 8.17
CA ILE A 181 -7.30 14.59 8.65
C ILE A 181 -6.51 15.31 7.56
N ASN A 182 -7.10 16.37 7.00
CA ASN A 182 -6.55 17.09 5.86
C ASN A 182 -6.10 18.50 6.23
N GLY A 183 -4.81 18.78 6.11
CA GLY A 183 -4.25 20.10 6.43
C GLY A 183 -4.83 21.28 5.64
N ILE A 184 -5.52 21.05 4.52
CA ILE A 184 -6.27 22.11 3.82
C ILE A 184 -7.58 22.46 4.55
N LYS A 185 -8.26 21.46 5.14
CA LYS A 185 -9.58 21.61 5.76
C LYS A 185 -9.47 21.93 7.26
N GLU A 186 -8.71 21.14 8.02
CA GLU A 186 -8.54 21.32 9.47
C GLU A 186 -7.47 22.37 9.83
N GLY A 187 -6.59 22.70 8.88
CA GLY A 187 -5.65 23.83 8.99
C GLY A 187 -4.77 23.79 10.24
N SER A 188 -4.75 24.90 10.98
CA SER A 188 -3.90 25.07 12.17
C SER A 188 -4.33 24.25 13.38
N GLN A 189 -5.53 23.66 13.37
CA GLN A 189 -5.95 22.73 14.44
C GLN A 189 -5.10 21.46 14.37
N ALA A 190 -5.05 20.83 13.19
CA ALA A 190 -4.38 19.57 12.96
C ALA A 190 -2.89 19.69 12.59
N PHE A 191 -2.47 20.81 12.00
CA PHE A 191 -1.12 20.98 11.48
C PHE A 191 -0.52 22.32 11.89
N TYR A 192 0.78 22.47 11.64
CA TYR A 192 1.49 23.74 11.72
C TYR A 192 2.54 23.83 10.63
N ARG A 193 3.00 25.06 10.37
CA ARG A 193 4.09 25.35 9.45
C ARG A 193 5.33 25.70 10.27
N SER A 194 6.41 24.94 10.10
CA SER A 194 7.67 25.24 10.77
C SER A 194 8.41 26.38 10.08
N SER A 195 9.25 27.10 10.84
CA SER A 195 10.05 28.22 10.34
C SER A 195 11.43 27.81 9.82
N ASP A 196 11.92 26.63 10.22
CA ASP A 196 13.23 26.07 9.86
C ASP A 196 13.25 25.43 8.45
N LYS A 197 12.08 25.30 7.79
CA LYS A 197 11.94 24.72 6.45
C LYS A 197 11.15 25.64 5.52
N LYS A 198 11.45 25.57 4.23
CA LYS A 198 10.72 26.33 3.20
C LYS A 198 9.45 25.59 2.77
N THR A 199 8.41 26.35 2.45
CA THR A 199 7.26 25.84 1.70
C THR A 199 7.75 25.20 0.39
N PRO A 200 7.24 24.03 0.00
CA PRO A 200 6.12 23.30 0.60
C PRO A 200 6.50 22.17 1.58
N HIS A 201 7.75 22.11 2.06
CA HIS A 201 8.31 21.04 2.91
C HIS A 201 8.26 21.35 4.42
N ASN A 202 7.47 22.35 4.82
CA ASN A 202 7.43 22.84 6.19
C ASN A 202 6.12 22.55 6.94
N ALA A 203 5.22 21.74 6.39
CA ALA A 203 4.01 21.31 7.10
C ALA A 203 4.36 20.17 8.06
N TYR A 204 3.91 20.25 9.31
CA TYR A 204 4.09 19.20 10.31
C TYR A 204 2.82 19.06 11.16
N THR A 205 2.69 17.93 11.83
CA THR A 205 1.72 17.72 12.92
C THR A 205 2.45 17.28 14.18
N SER A 206 1.71 17.00 15.24
CA SER A 206 2.20 16.46 16.52
C SER A 206 1.15 15.52 17.10
N ALA A 207 1.55 14.69 18.06
CA ALA A 207 0.66 13.81 18.80
C ALA A 207 -0.57 14.56 19.33
N GLN A 208 -0.33 15.68 20.01
CA GLN A 208 -1.37 16.53 20.58
C GLN A 208 -2.35 17.05 19.52
N LYS A 209 -1.84 17.48 18.36
CA LYS A 209 -2.70 18.02 17.28
C LYS A 209 -3.52 16.94 16.61
N LEU A 210 -2.93 15.77 16.36
CA LEU A 210 -3.64 14.61 15.85
C LEU A 210 -4.75 14.21 16.82
N GLN A 211 -4.42 13.96 18.08
CA GLN A 211 -5.38 13.55 19.10
C GLN A 211 -6.54 14.53 19.27
N LYS A 212 -6.24 15.83 19.42
CA LYS A 212 -7.27 16.86 19.50
C LYS A 212 -8.19 16.86 18.28
N THR A 213 -7.64 16.63 17.08
CA THR A 213 -8.43 16.65 15.85
C THR A 213 -9.26 15.38 15.69
N ILE A 214 -8.71 14.21 16.06
CA ILE A 214 -9.42 12.93 16.11
C ILE A 214 -10.67 13.05 16.99
N GLU A 215 -10.51 13.59 18.21
CA GLU A 215 -11.62 13.82 19.13
C GLU A 215 -12.67 14.79 18.55
N GLN A 216 -12.23 15.88 17.93
CA GLN A 216 -13.12 16.88 17.33
C GLN A 216 -13.93 16.33 16.14
N LEU A 217 -13.34 15.43 15.36
CA LEU A 217 -14.01 14.78 14.23
C LEU A 217 -14.87 13.59 14.68
N GLY A 218 -14.77 13.17 15.95
CA GLY A 218 -15.54 12.07 16.51
C GLY A 218 -15.12 10.70 15.99
N TYR A 219 -13.87 10.55 15.53
CA TYR A 219 -13.36 9.27 15.04
C TYR A 219 -13.12 8.29 16.18
N SER A 220 -13.44 7.01 15.95
CA SER A 220 -13.08 5.93 16.88
C SER A 220 -11.57 5.89 17.07
N GLN A 221 -11.13 5.69 18.31
CA GLN A 221 -9.71 5.50 18.64
C GLN A 221 -9.33 4.04 18.81
N THR A 222 -10.30 3.12 18.86
CA THR A 222 -10.07 1.67 18.91
C THR A 222 -10.41 1.06 17.57
N TYR A 223 -9.75 -0.05 17.24
CA TYR A 223 -9.99 -0.77 15.99
C TYR A 223 -11.47 -1.15 15.82
N ASP A 224 -11.90 -1.25 14.58
CA ASP A 224 -13.14 -1.97 14.27
C ASP A 224 -13.06 -3.41 14.81
N PRO A 225 -14.12 -3.96 15.43
CA PRO A 225 -14.12 -5.34 15.94
C PRO A 225 -13.83 -6.42 14.89
N SER A 226 -14.05 -6.12 13.60
CA SER A 226 -13.73 -7.01 12.48
C SER A 226 -12.27 -6.91 12.00
N TYR A 227 -11.46 -6.00 12.57
CA TYR A 227 -10.07 -5.87 12.20
C TYR A 227 -9.19 -6.88 12.95
N HIS A 228 -8.58 -7.79 12.19
CA HIS A 228 -7.77 -8.89 12.71
C HIS A 228 -6.27 -8.74 12.38
N GLY A 229 -5.84 -7.56 11.95
CA GLY A 229 -4.45 -7.31 11.58
C GLY A 229 -4.18 -7.46 10.07
N HIS A 230 -3.00 -7.03 9.66
CA HIS A 230 -2.53 -7.11 8.26
C HIS A 230 -1.64 -8.33 8.03
N PHE A 231 -0.70 -8.57 8.94
CA PHE A 231 0.33 -9.60 8.79
C PHE A 231 0.17 -10.72 9.81
N HIS A 232 0.56 -11.92 9.42
CA HIS A 232 0.93 -12.98 10.34
C HIS A 232 2.36 -12.77 10.82
N PHE A 233 2.59 -12.86 12.12
CA PHE A 233 3.93 -12.72 12.72
C PHE A 233 4.35 -13.99 13.44
N THR A 234 5.66 -14.22 13.50
CA THR A 234 6.22 -15.29 14.33
C THR A 234 5.82 -15.16 15.80
N LYS A 235 5.85 -16.30 16.52
CA LYS A 235 5.64 -16.31 17.97
C LYS A 235 6.79 -15.59 18.68
N ASN A 236 6.51 -15.10 19.89
CA ASN A 236 7.51 -14.37 20.69
C ASN A 236 8.77 -15.21 20.90
N GLY A 237 9.93 -14.63 20.61
CA GLY A 237 11.23 -15.30 20.72
C GLY A 237 11.56 -16.26 19.57
N GLN A 238 10.68 -16.41 18.58
CA GLN A 238 10.94 -17.17 17.36
C GLN A 238 11.25 -16.24 16.19
N GLN A 239 12.09 -16.73 15.28
CA GLN A 239 12.33 -16.11 13.99
C GLN A 239 12.21 -17.17 12.90
N ILE A 240 11.66 -16.76 11.77
CA ILE A 240 11.73 -17.55 10.55
C ILE A 240 13.05 -17.29 9.83
N HIS A 241 13.56 -18.36 9.24
CA HIS A 241 14.63 -18.34 8.27
C HIS A 241 14.04 -18.83 6.95
N LEU A 242 14.24 -18.05 5.89
CA LEU A 242 13.68 -18.38 4.59
C LEU A 242 14.50 -19.49 3.94
N ASP A 243 13.91 -20.66 3.76
CA ASP A 243 14.52 -21.78 3.02
C ASP A 243 14.43 -21.56 1.50
N ASN A 244 15.28 -22.25 0.72
CA ASN A 244 15.33 -22.17 -0.75
C ASN A 244 15.33 -20.71 -1.31
N SER A 245 15.97 -19.81 -0.57
CA SER A 245 15.91 -18.36 -0.77
C SER A 245 17.14 -17.80 -1.48
N LEU A 246 17.02 -16.56 -1.95
CA LEU A 246 18.13 -15.75 -2.46
C LEU A 246 18.89 -15.11 -1.30
N GLU A 247 20.21 -14.95 -1.44
CA GLU A 247 20.95 -14.01 -0.58
C GLU A 247 20.53 -12.59 -0.90
N ALA A 248 20.24 -11.81 0.14
CA ALA A 248 19.68 -10.48 0.04
C ALA A 248 20.37 -9.52 1.02
N GLU A 249 21.70 -9.52 1.03
CA GLU A 249 22.47 -8.63 1.91
C GLU A 249 22.30 -7.16 1.51
N LYS A 250 22.21 -6.88 0.21
CA LYS A 250 21.86 -5.55 -0.31
C LYS A 250 20.68 -5.65 -1.25
N ILE A 251 19.65 -4.85 -1.00
CA ILE A 251 18.45 -4.80 -1.85
C ILE A 251 18.17 -3.38 -2.33
N VAL A 252 17.77 -3.24 -3.58
CA VAL A 252 17.56 -1.95 -4.26
C VAL A 252 16.16 -1.94 -4.87
N PRO A 253 15.22 -1.11 -4.40
CA PRO A 253 13.88 -1.00 -5.00
C PRO A 253 13.85 -0.25 -6.34
N GLY A 254 14.93 0.40 -6.75
CA GLY A 254 15.04 1.03 -8.07
C GLY A 254 14.46 2.45 -8.20
N TYR A 255 14.17 3.12 -7.08
CA TYR A 255 13.62 4.48 -7.09
C TYR A 255 14.63 5.53 -7.57
N ALA A 256 14.29 6.24 -8.66
CA ALA A 256 15.20 7.17 -9.32
C ALA A 256 15.51 8.45 -8.52
N LEU A 257 14.54 9.01 -7.78
CA LEU A 257 14.75 10.26 -7.03
C LEU A 257 15.84 10.10 -5.96
N ASN A 258 15.67 9.11 -5.09
CA ASN A 258 16.44 8.97 -3.87
C ASN A 258 17.52 7.89 -3.97
N ASN A 259 17.54 7.07 -5.04
CA ASN A 259 18.47 5.96 -5.21
C ASN A 259 18.58 5.12 -3.93
N ALA A 260 17.41 4.78 -3.37
CA ALA A 260 17.35 4.08 -2.10
C ALA A 260 17.84 2.65 -2.23
N TYR A 261 18.43 2.15 -1.15
CA TYR A 261 18.75 0.74 -0.98
C TYR A 261 18.72 0.40 0.51
N PHE A 262 18.67 -0.88 0.81
CA PHE A 262 18.80 -1.40 2.16
C PHE A 262 20.01 -2.32 2.22
N GLN A 263 20.74 -2.23 3.33
CA GLN A 263 21.89 -3.07 3.64
C GLN A 263 21.56 -3.85 4.91
N TYR A 264 21.58 -5.17 4.82
CA TYR A 264 21.47 -6.05 5.97
C TYR A 264 22.74 -5.97 6.82
N ASP A 265 22.58 -5.89 8.13
CA ASP A 265 23.66 -6.05 9.10
C ASP A 265 23.40 -7.33 9.92
N GLU A 266 24.29 -8.31 9.79
CA GLU A 266 24.20 -9.58 10.53
C GLU A 266 24.34 -9.38 12.05
N GLN A 267 24.95 -8.29 12.51
CA GLN A 267 25.20 -8.06 13.95
C GLN A 267 23.93 -7.70 14.71
N ASP A 268 23.04 -6.91 14.09
CA ASP A 268 21.76 -6.54 14.68
C ASP A 268 20.56 -7.25 14.03
N GLY A 269 20.79 -7.94 12.91
CA GLY A 269 19.76 -8.68 12.19
C GLY A 269 18.72 -7.78 11.54
N LEU A 270 19.08 -6.55 11.16
CA LEU A 270 18.21 -5.55 10.56
C LEU A 270 18.71 -5.06 9.20
N TYR A 271 17.78 -4.58 8.38
CA TYR A 271 18.06 -3.83 7.18
C TYR A 271 18.17 -2.34 7.49
N HIS A 272 19.35 -1.77 7.29
CA HIS A 272 19.62 -0.34 7.37
C HIS A 272 19.31 0.32 6.04
N ARG A 273 18.50 1.37 6.04
CA ARG A 273 18.09 2.06 4.82
C ARG A 273 19.04 3.21 4.47
N TYR A 274 19.35 3.35 3.20
CA TYR A 274 20.19 4.38 2.62
C TYR A 274 19.43 5.12 1.53
N GLN A 275 19.72 6.41 1.36
CA GLN A 275 19.25 7.21 0.25
C GLN A 275 20.09 8.46 0.03
N TYR A 276 20.02 9.03 -1.17
CA TYR A 276 20.77 10.22 -1.57
C TYR A 276 22.29 10.09 -1.33
N GLY A 277 22.82 8.87 -1.46
CA GLY A 277 24.24 8.56 -1.27
C GLY A 277 24.70 8.41 0.18
N GLY A 278 23.80 8.31 1.15
CA GLY A 278 24.17 8.12 2.57
C GLY A 278 23.09 7.45 3.41
N VAL A 279 23.38 7.27 4.70
CA VAL A 279 22.44 6.67 5.66
C VAL A 279 21.14 7.48 5.70
N HIS A 280 20.00 6.82 5.53
CA HIS A 280 18.71 7.46 5.76
C HIS A 280 18.52 7.64 7.25
N LYS A 281 18.48 8.89 7.72
CA LYS A 281 18.17 9.24 9.10
C LYS A 281 16.82 9.93 9.20
N GLY A 282 15.99 9.48 10.13
CA GLY A 282 14.91 10.29 10.67
C GLY A 282 15.42 11.17 11.81
N SER A 283 14.51 11.79 12.56
CA SER A 283 14.86 12.68 13.67
C SER A 283 15.50 11.98 14.87
N GLU A 284 15.31 10.67 15.01
CA GLU A 284 15.77 9.89 16.16
C GLU A 284 16.94 8.94 15.81
N GLY A 285 17.43 8.96 14.58
CA GLY A 285 18.58 8.16 14.15
C GLY A 285 18.41 7.49 12.79
N PRO A 286 19.31 6.54 12.43
CA PRO A 286 19.20 5.72 11.23
C PRO A 286 17.84 5.00 11.14
N ILE A 287 17.37 4.80 9.91
CA ILE A 287 16.18 4.00 9.63
C ILE A 287 16.61 2.54 9.48
N THR A 288 16.06 1.68 10.34
CA THR A 288 16.25 0.23 10.30
C THR A 288 14.89 -0.47 10.31
N VAL A 289 14.81 -1.59 9.60
CA VAL A 289 13.61 -2.44 9.53
C VAL A 289 13.99 -3.91 9.58
N LYS A 290 13.09 -4.75 10.10
CA LYS A 290 13.29 -6.21 10.12
C LYS A 290 12.89 -6.82 8.77
N ASN A 291 11.80 -6.31 8.20
CA ASN A 291 11.17 -6.86 7.02
C ASN A 291 11.14 -5.81 5.90
N VAL A 292 11.39 -6.25 4.68
CA VAL A 292 11.18 -5.47 3.46
C VAL A 292 10.32 -6.27 2.51
N ILE A 293 9.31 -5.64 1.92
CA ILE A 293 8.48 -6.23 0.87
C ILE A 293 8.63 -5.38 -0.38
N PHE A 294 9.00 -6.01 -1.49
CA PHE A 294 8.87 -5.43 -2.82
C PHE A 294 7.54 -5.89 -3.38
N GLN A 295 6.59 -4.98 -3.57
CA GLN A 295 5.28 -5.27 -4.14
C GLN A 295 5.19 -4.65 -5.53
N TYR A 296 5.12 -5.50 -6.56
CA TYR A 296 4.96 -5.03 -7.94
C TYR A 296 3.49 -4.74 -8.23
N CYS A 297 3.24 -3.55 -8.76
CA CYS A 297 1.90 -3.10 -9.12
C CYS A 297 1.92 -2.53 -10.55
N SER A 298 0.91 -2.88 -11.34
CA SER A 298 0.69 -2.21 -12.62
C SER A 298 0.44 -0.73 -12.39
N THR A 299 1.00 0.12 -13.25
CA THR A 299 0.85 1.57 -13.14
C THR A 299 0.45 2.17 -14.46
N GLY A 300 -0.40 3.19 -14.39
CA GLY A 300 -0.70 4.09 -15.50
C GLY A 300 -0.86 5.52 -14.99
N HIS A 301 -1.62 6.31 -15.73
CA HIS A 301 -1.93 7.69 -15.40
C HIS A 301 -3.43 7.88 -15.31
N TYR A 302 -3.88 8.80 -14.45
CA TYR A 302 -5.27 9.23 -14.45
C TYR A 302 -5.52 10.16 -15.64
N ALA A 303 -6.39 9.72 -16.55
CA ALA A 303 -6.73 10.45 -17.77
C ALA A 303 -5.46 10.88 -18.53
N THR A 304 -5.40 12.14 -18.98
CA THR A 304 -4.23 12.73 -19.67
C THR A 304 -3.34 13.52 -18.71
N THR A 305 -3.32 13.18 -17.42
CA THR A 305 -2.58 13.91 -16.38
C THR A 305 -1.33 13.15 -15.94
N GLU A 306 -0.41 13.83 -15.25
CA GLU A 306 0.78 13.20 -14.65
C GLU A 306 0.48 12.43 -13.35
N TYR A 307 -0.76 12.46 -12.84
CA TYR A 307 -1.13 11.75 -11.62
C TYR A 307 -1.06 10.25 -11.87
N LEU A 308 -0.11 9.56 -11.23
CA LEU A 308 0.00 8.11 -11.28
C LEU A 308 -1.26 7.44 -10.73
N ASN A 309 -1.74 6.46 -11.48
CA ASN A 309 -2.74 5.49 -11.06
C ASN A 309 -2.03 4.14 -10.87
N ILE A 310 -1.82 3.75 -9.62
CA ILE A 310 -1.18 2.48 -9.26
C ILE A 310 -2.29 1.49 -8.92
N ASP A 311 -2.35 0.39 -9.68
CA ASP A 311 -3.29 -0.69 -9.42
C ASP A 311 -2.79 -1.54 -8.24
N VAL A 312 -3.38 -1.28 -7.09
CA VAL A 312 -3.11 -2.01 -5.84
C VAL A 312 -4.18 -3.07 -5.55
N HIS A 313 -5.04 -3.39 -6.53
CA HIS A 313 -6.11 -4.37 -6.36
C HIS A 313 -5.84 -5.67 -7.12
N THR A 314 -5.25 -5.56 -8.31
CA THR A 314 -4.92 -6.74 -9.12
C THR A 314 -3.62 -7.35 -8.64
N GLY A 315 -3.73 -8.51 -7.99
CA GLY A 315 -2.60 -9.27 -7.46
C GLY A 315 -1.51 -9.55 -8.49
N GLN A 316 -0.26 -9.44 -8.07
CA GLN A 316 0.93 -9.74 -8.87
C GLN A 316 2.00 -10.42 -8.00
N TYR A 317 3.26 -10.22 -8.36
CA TYR A 317 4.42 -10.81 -7.71
C TYR A 317 5.18 -9.76 -6.90
N GLY A 318 6.19 -10.24 -6.19
CA GLY A 318 7.04 -9.43 -5.35
C GLY A 318 8.17 -10.24 -4.75
N TYR A 319 8.82 -9.64 -3.75
CA TYR A 319 9.76 -10.33 -2.89
C TYR A 319 9.46 -10.01 -1.43
N TYR A 320 9.49 -11.04 -0.59
CA TYR A 320 9.61 -10.86 0.85
C TYR A 320 11.06 -11.05 1.26
N ILE A 321 11.60 -10.07 1.99
CA ILE A 321 12.99 -10.02 2.39
C ILE A 321 13.08 -9.84 3.92
N THR A 322 13.82 -10.72 4.58
CA THR A 322 14.10 -10.67 6.03
C THR A 322 15.39 -11.44 6.32
N ASN A 323 16.10 -11.11 7.39
CA ASN A 323 17.29 -11.86 7.84
C ASN A 323 18.37 -12.09 6.76
N GLY A 324 18.60 -11.13 5.86
CA GLY A 324 19.61 -11.28 4.80
C GLY A 324 19.19 -12.22 3.66
N ARG A 325 17.92 -12.64 3.62
CA ARG A 325 17.38 -13.62 2.66
C ARG A 325 16.10 -13.10 2.00
N ALA A 326 15.85 -13.51 0.75
CA ALA A 326 14.66 -13.13 0.02
C ALA A 326 13.99 -14.33 -0.66
N ILE A 327 12.66 -14.38 -0.64
CA ILE A 327 11.86 -15.32 -1.43
C ILE A 327 10.94 -14.57 -2.37
N PRO A 328 10.68 -15.11 -3.58
CA PRO A 328 9.60 -14.60 -4.42
C PRO A 328 8.26 -14.83 -3.73
N ILE A 329 7.36 -13.86 -3.87
CA ILE A 329 6.00 -13.93 -3.35
C ILE A 329 5.00 -13.53 -4.45
N SER A 330 3.76 -13.95 -4.29
CA SER A 330 2.60 -13.31 -4.93
C SER A 330 1.80 -12.54 -3.89
N TRP A 331 0.93 -11.62 -4.31
CA TRP A 331 0.04 -10.91 -3.40
C TRP A 331 -1.38 -10.85 -3.95
N LYS A 332 -2.36 -10.85 -3.06
CA LYS A 332 -3.79 -10.68 -3.37
C LYS A 332 -4.37 -9.68 -2.39
N LYS A 333 -5.45 -8.99 -2.79
CA LYS A 333 -6.11 -8.00 -1.95
C LYS A 333 -7.54 -8.41 -1.66
N ASP A 334 -7.94 -8.25 -0.41
CA ASP A 334 -9.29 -8.54 0.06
C ASP A 334 -10.27 -7.44 -0.36
N GLY A 335 -10.76 -7.58 -1.58
CA GLY A 335 -11.63 -6.59 -2.21
C GLY A 335 -10.95 -5.21 -2.31
N GLN A 336 -11.77 -4.16 -2.35
CA GLN A 336 -11.24 -2.81 -2.58
C GLN A 336 -10.56 -2.21 -1.34
N PHE A 337 -11.08 -2.49 -0.15
CA PHE A 337 -10.67 -1.83 1.10
C PHE A 337 -10.14 -2.78 2.18
N GLY A 338 -10.06 -4.09 1.91
CA GLY A 338 -9.45 -5.05 2.83
C GLY A 338 -7.93 -5.09 2.71
N VAL A 339 -7.33 -6.00 3.47
CA VAL A 339 -5.87 -6.14 3.59
C VAL A 339 -5.26 -6.77 2.35
N THR A 340 -3.94 -6.63 2.20
CA THR A 340 -3.18 -7.31 1.15
C THR A 340 -2.45 -8.50 1.76
N HIS A 341 -2.78 -9.70 1.29
CA HIS A 341 -2.13 -10.94 1.71
C HIS A 341 -0.98 -11.27 0.76
N TYR A 342 0.07 -11.89 1.30
CA TYR A 342 1.28 -12.26 0.55
C TYR A 342 1.51 -13.76 0.67
N TYR A 343 1.75 -14.41 -0.47
CA TYR A 343 1.86 -15.86 -0.54
C TYR A 343 3.22 -16.28 -1.10
N ASN A 344 3.80 -17.35 -0.56
CA ASN A 344 5.01 -17.95 -1.10
C ASN A 344 4.73 -18.69 -2.43
N THR A 345 5.73 -19.40 -2.97
CA THR A 345 5.59 -20.18 -4.21
C THR A 345 4.74 -21.45 -4.07
N GLU A 346 4.46 -21.86 -2.83
CA GLU A 346 3.58 -22.98 -2.48
C GLU A 346 2.14 -22.50 -2.23
N ASN A 347 1.86 -21.21 -2.45
CA ASN A 347 0.57 -20.56 -2.24
C ASN A 347 0.11 -20.53 -0.77
N GLU A 348 1.05 -20.66 0.16
CA GLU A 348 0.83 -20.46 1.60
C GLU A 348 1.07 -18.99 1.96
N GLU A 349 0.26 -18.44 2.86
CA GLU A 349 0.45 -17.07 3.33
C GLU A 349 1.73 -16.95 4.16
N ILE A 350 2.56 -15.95 3.87
CA ILE A 350 3.85 -15.78 4.52
C ILE A 350 3.66 -15.30 5.97
N THR A 351 4.52 -15.81 6.85
CA THR A 351 4.71 -15.26 8.19
C THR A 351 5.87 -14.25 8.19
N LEU A 352 5.70 -13.11 8.85
CA LEU A 352 6.72 -12.10 9.03
C LEU A 352 7.51 -12.32 10.33
N ASN A 353 8.80 -12.00 10.32
CA ASN A 353 9.54 -11.85 11.58
C ASN A 353 9.00 -10.65 12.36
N GLN A 354 8.94 -10.75 13.69
CA GLN A 354 8.56 -9.61 14.52
C GLN A 354 9.52 -8.42 14.31
N GLY A 355 8.95 -7.23 14.12
CA GLY A 355 9.66 -5.98 13.91
C GLY A 355 9.05 -5.13 12.79
N LYS A 356 9.71 -4.00 12.50
CA LYS A 356 9.22 -3.01 11.53
C LYS A 356 9.27 -3.53 10.10
N THR A 357 8.30 -3.12 9.29
CA THR A 357 8.15 -3.53 7.89
C THR A 357 8.18 -2.33 6.94
N TRP A 358 9.00 -2.41 5.88
CA TRP A 358 9.03 -1.43 4.80
C TRP A 358 8.48 -2.03 3.51
N ILE A 359 7.39 -1.48 3.00
CA ILE A 359 6.75 -1.94 1.76
C ILE A 359 7.10 -0.98 0.64
N CYS A 360 7.91 -1.45 -0.30
CA CYS A 360 8.25 -0.75 -1.52
C CYS A 360 7.22 -1.09 -2.60
N ILE A 361 6.33 -0.14 -2.91
CA ILE A 361 5.45 -0.23 -4.07
C ILE A 361 6.26 0.15 -5.30
N ILE A 362 6.40 -0.80 -6.23
CA ILE A 362 7.27 -0.67 -7.39
C ILE A 362 6.42 -0.90 -8.65
N PRO A 363 6.46 0.03 -9.64
CA PRO A 363 5.80 -0.21 -10.91
C PRO A 363 6.28 -1.51 -11.55
N THR A 364 5.38 -2.36 -12.02
CA THR A 364 5.76 -3.63 -12.67
C THR A 364 6.65 -3.39 -13.89
N ALA A 365 6.45 -2.27 -14.61
CA ALA A 365 7.33 -1.86 -15.71
C ALA A 365 8.78 -1.57 -15.28
N ASP A 366 9.00 -1.31 -13.99
CA ASP A 366 10.29 -1.00 -13.39
C ASP A 366 10.90 -2.20 -12.65
N PHE A 367 10.34 -3.42 -12.78
CA PHE A 367 10.86 -4.60 -12.07
C PHE A 367 12.35 -4.85 -12.35
N GLN A 368 12.83 -4.55 -13.56
CA GLN A 368 14.24 -4.71 -13.95
C GLN A 368 15.19 -3.74 -13.24
N LYS A 369 14.67 -2.68 -12.61
CA LYS A 369 15.45 -1.74 -11.79
C LYS A 369 15.60 -2.23 -10.35
N THR A 370 14.91 -3.31 -9.98
CA THR A 370 15.09 -3.92 -8.66
C THR A 370 16.31 -4.81 -8.67
N GLU A 371 17.05 -4.80 -7.56
CA GLU A 371 18.25 -5.59 -7.41
C GLU A 371 18.25 -6.27 -6.03
N ILE A 372 18.69 -7.53 -5.99
CA ILE A 372 18.87 -8.32 -4.77
C ILE A 372 20.25 -8.97 -4.88
N HIS A 373 21.17 -8.55 -4.01
CA HIS A 373 22.57 -8.95 -4.02
C HIS A 373 22.94 -9.69 -2.74
N GLY A 374 23.72 -10.77 -2.89
CA GLY A 374 24.39 -11.43 -1.77
C GLY A 374 25.68 -10.73 -1.35
N LYS A 375 26.39 -11.33 -0.38
CA LYS A 375 27.59 -10.74 0.26
C LYS A 375 28.74 -10.43 -0.70
N ASN A 376 28.77 -11.11 -1.83
CA ASN A 376 29.91 -11.14 -2.74
C ASN A 376 29.60 -10.58 -4.15
N ASN A 377 28.43 -9.96 -4.35
CA ASN A 377 27.97 -9.47 -5.66
C ASN A 377 27.82 -7.95 -5.73
#